data_AF-A0A3C1J8Q8-F1
#
_entry.id   AF-A0A3C1J8Q8-F1
#
_cell.length_a   1.000
_cell.length_b   1.000
_cell.length_c   1.000
_cell.angle_alpha   90.00
_cell.angle_beta   90.00
_cell.angle_gamma   90.00
#
_symmetry.space_group_name_H-M   'P 1'
#
loop_
_entity.id
_entity.type
_entity.pdbx_description
1 polymer ?
#
loop_
_entity_poly.entity_id
_entity_poly.type
_entity_poly.pdbx_seq_one_letter_code
_entity_poly.pdbx_strand_id
1 'polypeptide(L)'
;MEKRKKQVLGLSQEQRQSQDLRLFSVLAAPEADFLRQAAELEADPLFTRLCAAGPDGAAPVIRRRLPGASYAFSYACGDAALASAAEAGGAGEWLADRPAMLELARRAGQANFEKFFLSASVFDPAAAGRACGFTAAEASALKNFSDAFTLAHERVPPRALPALYLRCAAVVTAENGKLTAAYTHPGYVRGVYRIDRRALAALVRSGDISGAEASRASSLLSRAQRLAWRKAGFHKVLTAILEAQAGYLLRESGLKPLTQRQIAARAGLNPATVSRLIAGKSILLPRGEETAIKGLFLSRNAYIIDRIREILGAGSREMTDSEITEALRTTYGVRVSRRSVNLYRAKL
;
A
#
# COMPACT_ATOMS: atom_id res chain seq x y z
N MET A 1 2.06 -8.66 -34.00
CA MET A 1 2.63 -8.30 -32.68
C MET A 1 1.89 -7.10 -32.11
N GLU A 2 0.75 -7.33 -31.45
CA GLU A 2 0.03 -6.25 -30.75
C GLU A 2 0.66 -6.00 -29.38
N LYS A 3 1.17 -4.78 -29.18
CA LYS A 3 1.66 -4.32 -27.88
C LYS A 3 0.49 -4.23 -26.89
N ARG A 4 0.40 -5.18 -25.95
CA ARG A 4 -0.52 -5.11 -24.80
C ARG A 4 -0.30 -3.79 -24.02
N LYS A 5 -1.28 -2.88 -24.07
CA LYS A 5 -1.32 -1.68 -23.23
C LYS A 5 -1.28 -2.08 -21.74
N LYS A 6 -0.27 -1.61 -21.01
CA LYS A 6 -0.25 -1.62 -19.54
C LYS A 6 -1.53 -0.94 -19.04
N GLN A 7 -2.45 -1.71 -18.42
CA GLN A 7 -3.55 -1.14 -17.64
C GLN A 7 -2.97 -0.52 -16.37
N VAL A 8 -2.51 0.73 -16.50
CA VAL A 8 -2.28 1.59 -15.35
C VAL A 8 -3.62 1.76 -14.65
N LEU A 9 -3.67 1.55 -13.33
CA LEU A 9 -4.77 2.03 -12.48
C LEU A 9 -4.85 3.56 -12.64
N GLY A 10 -5.57 3.98 -13.68
CA GLY A 10 -5.81 5.36 -14.04
C GLY A 10 -6.70 5.97 -12.98
N LEU A 11 -6.08 6.65 -12.02
CA LEU A 11 -6.76 7.68 -11.23
C LEU A 11 -6.94 8.88 -12.18
N SER A 12 -7.87 8.77 -13.14
CA SER A 12 -8.13 9.84 -14.10
C SER A 12 -8.79 11.01 -13.39
N GLN A 13 -8.15 12.19 -13.46
CA GLN A 13 -8.53 13.44 -12.82
C GLN A 13 -9.63 14.16 -13.61
N GLU A 14 -10.81 13.55 -13.73
CA GLU A 14 -12.03 14.31 -14.02
C GLU A 14 -13.00 14.15 -12.85
N GLN A 15 -12.70 14.83 -11.74
CA GLN A 15 -13.54 14.85 -10.54
C GLN A 15 -14.16 16.25 -10.38
N ARG A 16 -15.48 16.29 -10.17
CA ARG A 16 -16.26 17.51 -9.93
C ARG A 16 -15.85 18.15 -8.58
N GLN A 17 -15.83 19.48 -8.45
CA GLN A 17 -15.38 20.22 -7.25
C GLN A 17 -15.95 19.73 -5.90
N SER A 18 -17.19 19.21 -5.85
CA SER A 18 -17.78 18.65 -4.62
C SER A 18 -17.21 17.28 -4.22
N GLN A 19 -16.67 16.52 -5.19
CA GLN A 19 -15.95 15.27 -4.95
C GLN A 19 -14.58 15.54 -4.34
N ASP A 20 -13.96 16.68 -4.65
CA ASP A 20 -12.65 17.08 -4.12
C ASP A 20 -12.71 17.32 -2.61
N LEU A 21 -13.68 18.10 -2.10
CA LEU A 21 -13.76 18.40 -0.66
C LEU A 21 -13.98 17.14 0.21
N ARG A 22 -14.86 16.24 -0.22
CA ARG A 22 -15.12 14.97 0.48
C ARG A 22 -13.94 14.01 0.39
N LEU A 23 -13.17 14.06 -0.70
CA LEU A 23 -11.94 13.29 -0.80
C LEU A 23 -10.86 13.88 0.11
N PHE A 24 -10.70 15.20 0.15
CA PHE A 24 -9.76 15.87 1.04
C PHE A 24 -10.03 15.59 2.52
N SER A 25 -11.30 15.56 2.93
CA SER A 25 -11.64 15.20 4.32
C SER A 25 -11.21 13.76 4.65
N VAL A 26 -11.44 12.81 3.74
CA VAL A 26 -10.98 11.43 3.90
C VAL A 26 -9.46 11.34 3.90
N LEU A 27 -8.74 12.18 3.14
CA LEU A 27 -7.27 12.20 3.12
C LEU A 27 -6.66 12.81 4.38
N ALA A 28 -7.31 13.81 4.96
CA ALA A 28 -6.85 14.50 6.15
C ALA A 28 -7.29 13.82 7.46
N ALA A 29 -8.26 12.90 7.40
CA ALA A 29 -8.77 12.22 8.58
C ALA A 29 -7.65 11.49 9.36
N PRO A 30 -7.69 11.51 10.70
CA PRO A 30 -6.86 10.65 11.53
C PRO A 30 -6.96 9.18 11.11
N GLU A 31 -5.90 8.42 11.36
CA GLU A 31 -5.88 7.01 10.93
C GLU A 31 -7.00 6.20 11.57
N ALA A 32 -7.21 6.35 12.88
CA ALA A 32 -8.29 5.68 13.60
C ALA A 32 -9.68 5.96 12.98
N ASP A 33 -9.94 7.20 12.56
CA ASP A 33 -11.20 7.59 11.93
C ASP A 33 -11.35 6.98 10.54
N PHE A 34 -10.29 6.99 9.74
CA PHE A 34 -10.29 6.35 8.42
C PHE A 34 -10.58 4.85 8.53
N LEU A 35 -9.93 4.18 9.49
CA LEU A 35 -10.08 2.75 9.73
C LEU A 35 -11.47 2.39 10.24
N ARG A 36 -12.01 3.17 11.18
CA ARG A 36 -13.39 3.04 11.66
C ARG A 36 -14.38 3.20 10.50
N GLN A 37 -14.20 4.23 9.67
CA GLN A 37 -15.06 4.46 8.51
C GLN A 37 -15.00 3.31 7.49
N ALA A 38 -13.84 2.66 7.33
CA ALA A 38 -13.72 1.49 6.47
C ALA A 38 -14.46 0.28 7.08
N ALA A 39 -14.29 0.04 8.38
CA ALA A 39 -14.96 -1.05 9.08
C ALA A 39 -16.50 -0.91 9.06
N GLU A 40 -17.01 0.29 9.35
CA GLU A 40 -18.46 0.60 9.28
C GLU A 40 -19.03 0.39 7.88
N LEU A 41 -18.32 0.81 6.83
CA LEU A 41 -18.74 0.60 5.45
C LEU A 41 -18.83 -0.90 5.14
N GLU A 42 -17.81 -1.67 5.55
CA GLU A 42 -17.75 -3.10 5.29
C GLU A 42 -18.75 -3.91 6.14
N ALA A 43 -19.21 -3.38 7.27
CA ALA A 43 -20.24 -3.96 8.11
C ALA A 43 -21.66 -3.64 7.63
N ASP A 44 -21.84 -2.68 6.72
CA ASP A 44 -23.16 -2.31 6.20
C ASP A 44 -23.80 -3.48 5.43
N PRO A 45 -25.02 -3.93 5.78
CA PRO A 45 -25.67 -5.06 5.13
C PRO A 45 -25.90 -4.85 3.63
N LEU A 46 -26.22 -3.61 3.21
CA LEU A 46 -26.40 -3.29 1.80
C LEU A 46 -25.06 -3.31 1.08
N PHE A 47 -23.98 -2.83 1.70
CA PHE A 47 -22.64 -2.92 1.11
C PHE A 47 -22.17 -4.37 0.96
N THR A 48 -22.52 -5.23 1.92
CA THR A 48 -22.24 -6.67 1.86
C THR A 48 -22.98 -7.32 0.68
N ARG A 49 -24.26 -7.00 0.49
CA ARG A 49 -25.04 -7.43 -0.69
C ARG A 49 -24.43 -6.94 -2.01
N LEU A 50 -23.93 -5.71 -2.06
CA LEU A 50 -23.26 -5.15 -3.25
C LEU A 50 -21.91 -5.82 -3.57
N CYS A 51 -21.31 -6.55 -2.61
CA CYS A 51 -20.12 -7.36 -2.84
C CYS A 51 -20.45 -8.75 -3.38
N ALA A 52 -21.72 -9.20 -3.29
CA ALA A 52 -22.17 -10.47 -3.85
C ALA A 52 -22.41 -10.35 -5.36
N ALA A 53 -22.28 -11.47 -6.07
CA ALA A 53 -22.63 -11.54 -7.49
C ALA A 53 -24.13 -11.32 -7.68
N GLY A 54 -24.50 -10.43 -8.60
CA GLY A 54 -25.90 -10.25 -9.01
C GLY A 54 -26.36 -11.32 -10.02
N PRO A 55 -27.58 -11.17 -10.57
CA PRO A 55 -28.17 -12.09 -11.54
C PRO A 55 -27.28 -12.37 -12.77
N ASP A 56 -26.51 -11.36 -13.20
CA ASP A 56 -25.58 -11.45 -14.34
C ASP A 56 -24.21 -12.07 -13.95
N GLY A 57 -24.07 -12.62 -12.74
CA GLY A 57 -22.82 -13.17 -12.20
C GLY A 57 -21.77 -12.10 -11.82
N ALA A 58 -22.05 -10.82 -12.01
CA ALA A 58 -21.15 -9.70 -11.72
C ALA A 58 -21.53 -8.97 -10.42
N ALA A 59 -20.55 -8.69 -9.57
CA ALA A 59 -20.74 -7.92 -8.34
C ALA A 59 -20.51 -6.40 -8.58
N PRO A 60 -21.40 -5.52 -8.10
CA PRO A 60 -21.20 -4.06 -8.14
C PRO A 60 -19.93 -3.59 -7.44
N VAL A 61 -19.48 -4.29 -6.41
CA VAL A 61 -18.24 -4.01 -5.69
C VAL A 61 -17.33 -5.23 -5.77
N ILE A 62 -16.17 -5.04 -6.40
CA ILE A 62 -15.13 -6.05 -6.47
C ILE A 62 -13.96 -5.59 -5.62
N ARG A 63 -13.57 -6.40 -4.64
CA ARG A 63 -12.41 -6.15 -3.80
C ARG A 63 -11.15 -6.61 -4.55
N ARG A 64 -10.13 -5.77 -4.61
CA ARG A 64 -8.83 -6.11 -5.23
C ARG A 64 -7.67 -5.79 -4.30
N ARG A 65 -6.81 -6.77 -4.05
CA ARG A 65 -5.58 -6.57 -3.27
C ARG A 65 -4.66 -5.55 -3.97
N LEU A 66 -3.96 -4.75 -3.17
CA LEU A 66 -2.91 -3.88 -3.68
C LEU A 66 -1.71 -4.75 -4.10
N PRO A 67 -1.15 -4.59 -5.31
CA PRO A 67 -0.01 -5.39 -5.75
C PRO A 67 1.17 -5.30 -4.76
N GLY A 68 1.75 -6.44 -4.37
CA GLY A 68 2.89 -6.49 -3.45
C GLY A 68 2.59 -6.10 -2.00
N ALA A 69 1.33 -5.78 -1.67
CA ALA A 69 0.92 -5.51 -0.29
C ALA A 69 0.70 -6.82 0.45
N SER A 70 1.55 -7.17 1.41
CA SER A 70 1.29 -8.24 2.39
C SER A 70 0.61 -7.69 3.64
N TYR A 71 -0.10 -8.56 4.35
CA TYR A 71 -0.50 -8.26 5.72
C TYR A 71 0.61 -8.73 6.66
N ALA A 72 1.08 -7.84 7.53
CA ALA A 72 2.04 -8.20 8.56
C ALA A 72 1.33 -8.89 9.75
N PHE A 73 0.47 -9.89 9.49
CA PHE A 73 -0.43 -10.43 10.53
C PHE A 73 0.32 -11.09 11.69
N SER A 74 1.31 -11.93 11.37
CA SER A 74 2.17 -12.59 12.36
C SER A 74 2.90 -11.56 13.23
N TYR A 75 3.27 -10.42 12.66
CA TYR A 75 3.85 -9.29 13.38
C TYR A 75 2.81 -8.43 14.13
N ALA A 76 1.52 -8.52 13.77
CA ALA A 76 0.44 -7.66 14.28
C ALA A 76 -0.29 -8.26 15.50
N CYS A 77 -0.39 -9.58 15.60
CA CYS A 77 -1.15 -10.24 16.66
C CYS A 77 -0.33 -11.19 17.54
N GLY A 78 0.90 -11.55 17.14
CA GLY A 78 1.64 -12.63 17.79
C GLY A 78 0.93 -13.98 17.64
N ASP A 79 1.68 -15.07 17.73
CA ASP A 79 1.15 -16.41 17.40
C ASP A 79 -0.03 -16.83 18.29
N ALA A 80 -0.09 -16.32 19.53
CA ALA A 80 -1.16 -16.62 20.48
C ALA A 80 -2.49 -15.91 20.19
N ALA A 81 -2.47 -14.61 19.85
CA ALA A 81 -3.72 -13.92 19.49
C ALA A 81 -4.18 -14.29 18.07
N LEU A 82 -3.25 -14.74 17.22
CA LEU A 82 -3.53 -15.35 15.93
C LEU A 82 -4.32 -16.66 16.09
N ALA A 83 -3.88 -17.54 17.00
CA ALA A 83 -4.57 -18.79 17.30
C ALA A 83 -5.98 -18.54 17.87
N SER A 84 -6.11 -17.62 18.83
CA SER A 84 -7.40 -17.30 19.46
C SER A 84 -8.41 -16.64 18.49
N ALA A 85 -7.95 -15.84 17.52
CA ALA A 85 -8.83 -15.21 16.53
C ALA A 85 -9.33 -16.18 15.43
N ALA A 86 -8.68 -17.33 15.26
CA ALA A 86 -9.05 -18.32 14.26
C ALA A 86 -10.19 -19.27 14.70
N GLU A 87 -10.55 -19.29 15.98
CA GLU A 87 -11.38 -20.34 16.59
C GLU A 87 -12.90 -20.12 16.58
N ALA A 88 -13.42 -18.93 16.23
CA ALA A 88 -14.87 -18.66 16.25
C ALA A 88 -15.43 -18.16 14.90
N GLY A 89 -16.28 -18.96 14.24
CA GLY A 89 -16.98 -18.59 12.99
C GLY A 89 -16.04 -18.33 11.79
N GLY A 90 -14.86 -18.94 11.80
CA GLY A 90 -13.77 -18.70 10.86
C GLY A 90 -13.66 -19.72 9.73
N ALA A 91 -12.42 -20.04 9.36
CA ALA A 91 -11.99 -20.62 8.09
C ALA A 91 -12.75 -21.84 7.61
N GLY A 92 -13.21 -22.67 8.56
CA GLY A 92 -13.93 -23.90 8.29
C GLY A 92 -15.21 -23.72 7.48
N GLU A 93 -16.07 -22.76 7.83
CA GLU A 93 -17.33 -22.53 7.11
C GLU A 93 -17.10 -21.93 5.71
N TRP A 94 -16.13 -21.02 5.58
CA TRP A 94 -15.80 -20.40 4.29
C TRP A 94 -15.14 -21.36 3.30
N LEU A 95 -14.41 -22.36 3.81
CA LEU A 95 -13.81 -23.45 3.05
C LEU A 95 -14.85 -24.49 2.63
N ALA A 96 -15.88 -24.73 3.45
CA ALA A 96 -16.96 -25.69 3.18
C ALA A 96 -17.78 -25.32 1.92
N ASP A 97 -18.01 -24.03 1.68
CA ASP A 97 -18.77 -23.53 0.52
C ASP A 97 -18.02 -23.62 -0.83
N ARG A 98 -16.73 -23.93 -0.84
CA ARG A 98 -15.89 -23.92 -2.07
C ARG A 98 -14.92 -25.11 -2.16
N PRO A 99 -15.44 -26.35 -2.26
CA PRO A 99 -14.63 -27.57 -2.27
C PRO A 99 -13.62 -27.61 -3.44
N ALA A 100 -13.96 -27.03 -4.59
CA ALA A 100 -13.07 -26.97 -5.74
C ALA A 100 -11.75 -26.21 -5.47
N MET A 101 -11.76 -25.20 -4.58
CA MET A 101 -10.56 -24.43 -4.25
C MET A 101 -9.65 -25.19 -3.28
N LEU A 102 -10.24 -25.98 -2.38
CA LEU A 102 -9.50 -26.90 -1.51
C LEU A 102 -8.77 -27.97 -2.32
N GLU A 103 -9.44 -28.54 -3.33
CA GLU A 103 -8.81 -29.54 -4.22
C GLU A 103 -7.66 -28.93 -5.02
N LEU A 104 -7.82 -27.71 -5.53
CA LEU A 104 -6.72 -26.98 -6.16
C LEU A 104 -5.58 -26.67 -5.17
N ALA A 105 -5.88 -26.24 -3.94
CA ALA A 105 -4.85 -26.00 -2.92
C ALA A 105 -4.07 -27.27 -2.56
N ARG A 106 -4.76 -28.42 -2.42
CA ARG A 106 -4.14 -29.73 -2.18
C ARG A 106 -3.27 -30.17 -3.35
N ARG A 107 -3.77 -30.03 -4.59
CA ARG A 107 -3.01 -30.34 -5.81
C ARG A 107 -1.77 -29.48 -5.99
N ALA A 108 -1.80 -28.23 -5.54
CA ALA A 108 -0.63 -27.35 -5.58
C ALA A 108 0.50 -27.92 -4.70
N GLY A 109 0.13 -28.52 -3.56
CA GLY A 109 1.07 -28.93 -2.51
C GLY A 109 1.57 -27.73 -1.71
N GLN A 110 1.92 -27.96 -0.44
CA GLN A 110 2.21 -26.88 0.51
C GLN A 110 3.29 -25.90 0.03
N ALA A 111 4.44 -26.40 -0.42
CA ALA A 111 5.57 -25.57 -0.83
C ALA A 111 5.25 -24.65 -2.04
N ASN A 112 4.53 -25.17 -3.03
CA ASN A 112 4.09 -24.34 -4.17
C ASN A 112 2.95 -23.41 -3.76
N PHE A 113 2.04 -23.86 -2.88
CA PHE A 113 0.96 -23.03 -2.39
C PHE A 113 1.49 -21.79 -1.67
N GLU A 114 2.45 -21.97 -0.76
CA GLU A 114 3.13 -20.88 -0.07
C GLU A 114 3.86 -19.95 -1.06
N LYS A 115 4.66 -20.53 -1.96
CA LYS A 115 5.47 -19.78 -2.92
C LYS A 115 4.66 -18.94 -3.90
N PHE A 116 3.60 -19.51 -4.48
CA PHE A 116 2.85 -18.88 -5.57
C PHE A 116 1.55 -18.21 -5.13
N PHE A 117 0.89 -18.70 -4.08
CA PHE A 117 -0.45 -18.25 -3.72
C PHE A 117 -0.50 -17.45 -2.42
N LEU A 118 0.48 -17.61 -1.52
CA LEU A 118 0.60 -16.84 -0.28
C LEU A 118 1.71 -15.78 -0.32
N SER A 119 2.77 -15.95 -1.12
CA SER A 119 3.86 -14.98 -1.18
C SER A 119 3.44 -13.60 -1.67
N ALA A 120 4.19 -12.58 -1.24
CA ALA A 120 4.00 -11.18 -1.63
C ALA A 120 4.59 -10.85 -3.02
N SER A 121 5.13 -11.85 -3.72
CA SER A 121 5.72 -11.66 -5.05
C SER A 121 4.65 -11.34 -6.10
N VAL A 122 5.08 -10.79 -7.26
CA VAL A 122 4.15 -10.48 -8.36
C VAL A 122 3.59 -11.80 -8.88
N PHE A 123 2.28 -11.97 -8.76
CA PHE A 123 1.60 -13.19 -9.18
C PHE A 123 1.57 -13.30 -10.71
N ASP A 124 2.19 -14.34 -11.25
CA ASP A 124 2.08 -14.74 -12.66
C ASP A 124 1.24 -16.02 -12.76
N PRO A 125 -0.01 -15.92 -13.28
CA PRO A 125 -0.89 -17.07 -13.44
C PRO A 125 -0.33 -18.18 -14.34
N ALA A 126 0.49 -17.83 -15.34
CA ALA A 126 1.05 -18.80 -16.26
C ALA A 126 2.22 -19.57 -15.62
N ALA A 127 3.05 -18.87 -14.84
CA ALA A 127 4.12 -19.52 -14.07
C ALA A 127 3.57 -20.42 -12.97
N ALA A 128 2.58 -19.94 -12.21
CA ALA A 128 1.91 -20.74 -11.17
C ALA A 128 1.20 -21.96 -11.78
N GLY A 129 0.53 -21.78 -12.93
CA GLY A 129 -0.12 -22.87 -13.66
C GLY A 129 0.85 -23.97 -14.07
N ARG A 130 2.01 -23.61 -14.65
CA ARG A 130 3.05 -24.59 -15.01
C ARG A 130 3.62 -25.33 -13.80
N ALA A 131 3.87 -24.61 -12.70
CA ALA A 131 4.48 -25.19 -11.51
C ALA A 131 3.53 -26.11 -10.73
N CYS A 132 2.22 -25.85 -10.80
CA CYS A 132 1.21 -26.56 -9.99
C CYS A 132 0.31 -27.49 -10.83
N GLY A 133 0.53 -27.60 -12.15
CA GLY A 133 -0.31 -28.40 -13.04
C GLY A 133 -1.73 -27.85 -13.19
N PHE A 134 -1.88 -26.53 -13.23
CA PHE A 134 -3.16 -25.83 -13.43
C PHE A 134 -3.20 -25.09 -14.76
N THR A 135 -4.41 -24.87 -15.25
CA THR A 135 -4.65 -23.81 -16.23
C THR A 135 -4.40 -22.43 -15.61
N ALA A 136 -4.07 -21.43 -16.42
CA ALA A 136 -3.89 -20.06 -15.94
C ALA A 136 -5.16 -19.48 -15.28
N ALA A 137 -6.33 -19.98 -15.69
CA ALA A 137 -7.62 -19.62 -15.11
C ALA A 137 -7.80 -20.21 -13.70
N GLU A 138 -7.50 -21.50 -13.52
CA GLU A 138 -7.52 -22.17 -12.21
C GLU A 138 -6.50 -21.54 -11.24
N ALA A 139 -5.29 -21.24 -11.71
CA ALA A 139 -4.29 -20.56 -10.89
C ALA A 139 -4.79 -19.16 -10.46
N SER A 140 -5.43 -18.42 -11.37
CA SER A 140 -6.03 -17.11 -11.02
C SER A 140 -7.19 -17.26 -10.03
N ALA A 141 -8.03 -18.27 -10.20
CA ALA A 141 -9.15 -18.55 -9.32
C ALA A 141 -8.67 -18.92 -7.90
N LEU A 142 -7.68 -19.81 -7.80
CA LEU A 142 -7.07 -20.21 -6.53
C LEU A 142 -6.37 -19.03 -5.84
N LYS A 143 -5.70 -18.15 -6.60
CA LYS A 143 -5.09 -16.94 -6.05
C LYS A 143 -6.14 -15.95 -5.55
N ASN A 144 -7.20 -15.72 -6.31
CA ASN A 144 -8.30 -14.87 -5.87
C ASN A 144 -8.98 -15.44 -4.62
N PHE A 145 -9.11 -16.76 -4.54
CA PHE A 145 -9.63 -17.46 -3.37
C PHE A 145 -8.69 -17.32 -2.17
N SER A 146 -7.39 -17.58 -2.30
CA SER A 146 -6.43 -17.47 -1.21
C SER A 146 -6.34 -16.03 -0.70
N ASP A 147 -6.31 -15.05 -1.60
CA ASP A 147 -6.37 -13.64 -1.23
C ASP A 147 -7.69 -13.33 -0.51
N ALA A 148 -8.84 -13.76 -1.02
CA ALA A 148 -10.14 -13.54 -0.38
C ALA A 148 -10.29 -14.25 0.98
N PHE A 149 -9.73 -15.45 1.12
CA PHE A 149 -9.72 -16.23 2.35
C PHE A 149 -8.88 -15.54 3.42
N THR A 150 -7.64 -15.17 3.10
CA THR A 150 -6.78 -14.38 4.00
C THR A 150 -7.51 -13.09 4.41
N LEU A 151 -8.12 -12.39 3.46
CA LEU A 151 -8.89 -11.17 3.69
C LEU A 151 -10.12 -11.32 4.60
N ALA A 152 -10.79 -12.47 4.55
CA ALA A 152 -11.97 -12.76 5.36
C ALA A 152 -11.62 -13.01 6.83
N HIS A 153 -10.43 -13.57 7.09
CA HIS A 153 -9.96 -13.93 8.43
C HIS A 153 -9.23 -12.80 9.16
N GLU A 154 -8.82 -11.74 8.45
CA GLU A 154 -8.25 -10.53 9.06
C GLU A 154 -9.31 -9.60 9.68
N ARG A 155 -10.35 -10.13 10.34
CA ARG A 155 -11.37 -9.34 11.05
C ARG A 155 -10.93 -8.94 12.46
N VAL A 156 -9.76 -8.32 12.56
CA VAL A 156 -9.33 -7.69 13.81
C VAL A 156 -10.00 -6.31 13.93
N PRO A 157 -10.85 -6.06 14.94
CA PRO A 157 -11.41 -4.73 15.15
C PRO A 157 -10.29 -3.75 15.54
N PRO A 158 -10.28 -2.49 15.06
CA PRO A 158 -9.18 -1.54 15.31
C PRO A 158 -8.84 -1.33 16.80
N ARG A 159 -9.82 -1.48 17.70
CA ARG A 159 -9.65 -1.40 19.16
C ARG A 159 -8.80 -2.52 19.77
N ALA A 160 -8.64 -3.63 19.05
CA ALA A 160 -7.84 -4.78 19.48
C ALA A 160 -6.39 -4.71 18.96
N LEU A 161 -6.04 -3.67 18.19
CA LEU A 161 -4.68 -3.47 17.70
C LEU A 161 -3.87 -2.65 18.71
N PRO A 162 -2.62 -3.05 19.03
CA PRO A 162 -1.78 -2.26 19.92
C PRO A 162 -1.53 -0.85 19.37
N ALA A 163 -1.32 0.14 20.24
CA ALA A 163 -1.20 1.55 19.87
C ALA A 163 -0.09 1.84 18.84
N LEU A 164 0.99 1.03 18.86
CA LEU A 164 2.08 1.08 17.88
C LEU A 164 1.59 0.92 16.43
N TYR A 165 0.53 0.15 16.21
CA TYR A 165 0.02 -0.23 14.88
C TYR A 165 -1.06 0.73 14.34
N LEU A 166 -1.50 1.70 15.14
CA LEU A 166 -2.25 2.87 14.65
C LEU A 166 -1.33 3.96 14.08
N ARG A 167 -0.04 3.93 14.49
CA ARG A 167 0.99 4.87 14.05
C ARG A 167 1.84 4.30 12.90
N CYS A 168 2.30 3.06 13.07
CA CYS A 168 3.09 2.36 12.06
C CYS A 168 2.15 1.86 10.97
N ALA A 169 2.32 2.37 9.76
CA ALA A 169 1.46 2.07 8.63
C ALA A 169 1.93 0.84 7.83
N ALA A 170 3.23 0.52 7.87
CA ALA A 170 3.79 -0.63 7.19
C ALA A 170 5.12 -1.08 7.83
N VAL A 171 5.38 -2.38 7.73
CA VAL A 171 6.68 -3.01 7.98
C VAL A 171 7.36 -3.19 6.63
N VAL A 172 8.59 -2.70 6.51
CA VAL A 172 9.40 -2.87 5.32
C VAL A 172 10.37 -4.03 5.56
N THR A 173 10.37 -5.00 4.65
CA THR A 173 11.32 -6.10 4.65
C THR A 173 12.23 -6.02 3.44
N ALA A 174 13.44 -6.56 3.58
CA ALA A 174 14.43 -6.67 2.52
C ALA A 174 14.76 -8.15 2.31
N GLU A 175 14.37 -8.71 1.17
CA GLU A 175 14.68 -10.09 0.79
C GLU A 175 15.34 -10.08 -0.59
N ASN A 176 16.53 -10.69 -0.71
CA ASN A 176 17.29 -10.77 -1.98
C ASN A 176 17.49 -9.40 -2.66
N GLY A 177 17.77 -8.35 -1.88
CA GLY A 177 17.94 -6.97 -2.40
C GLY A 177 16.64 -6.29 -2.84
N LYS A 178 15.48 -6.94 -2.67
CA LYS A 178 14.17 -6.37 -2.99
C LYS A 178 13.47 -5.91 -1.72
N LEU A 179 12.99 -4.67 -1.75
CA LEU A 179 12.19 -4.10 -0.68
C LEU A 179 10.71 -4.39 -0.90
N THR A 180 10.04 -4.85 0.15
CA THR A 180 8.60 -5.06 0.18
C THR A 180 7.97 -4.42 1.40
N ALA A 181 6.74 -3.93 1.26
CA ALA A 181 5.99 -3.31 2.35
C ALA A 181 4.80 -4.19 2.73
N ALA A 182 4.79 -4.66 3.97
CA ALA A 182 3.67 -5.33 4.61
C ALA A 182 2.87 -4.31 5.43
N TYR A 183 1.60 -4.11 5.11
CA TYR A 183 0.76 -3.20 5.90
C TYR A 183 0.43 -3.81 7.24
N THR A 184 0.47 -2.99 8.29
CA THR A 184 0.20 -3.38 9.68
C THR A 184 -1.29 -3.45 9.99
N HIS A 185 -2.13 -2.77 9.19
CA HIS A 185 -3.57 -2.72 9.42
C HIS A 185 -4.37 -3.44 8.31
N PRO A 186 -5.30 -4.36 8.65
CA PRO A 186 -6.15 -5.08 7.69
C PRO A 186 -6.87 -4.16 6.70
N GLY A 187 -7.32 -3.00 7.17
CA GLY A 187 -7.95 -1.98 6.35
C GLY A 187 -7.15 -1.56 5.10
N TYR A 188 -5.82 -1.63 5.10
CA TYR A 188 -5.01 -1.38 3.90
C TYR A 188 -4.84 -2.63 3.03
N VAL A 189 -4.85 -3.82 3.64
CA VAL A 189 -4.72 -5.12 2.98
C VAL A 189 -5.99 -5.52 2.24
N ARG A 190 -7.16 -5.18 2.80
CA ARG A 190 -8.53 -5.36 2.21
C ARG A 190 -8.76 -4.73 0.86
N GLY A 191 -7.71 -4.16 0.30
CA GLY A 191 -7.63 -3.84 -1.10
C GLY A 191 -8.38 -2.57 -1.42
N VAL A 192 -8.37 -2.27 -2.71
CA VAL A 192 -9.18 -1.22 -3.30
C VAL A 192 -10.49 -1.79 -3.81
N TYR A 193 -11.56 -1.04 -3.56
CA TYR A 193 -12.86 -1.32 -4.15
C TYR A 193 -12.84 -0.90 -5.62
N ARG A 194 -13.06 -1.85 -6.52
CA ARG A 194 -13.42 -1.58 -7.92
C ARG A 194 -14.94 -1.54 -7.99
N ILE A 195 -15.47 -0.39 -8.40
CA ILE A 195 -16.91 -0.18 -8.48
C ILE A 195 -17.34 -0.42 -9.92
N ASP A 196 -18.28 -1.34 -10.12
CA ASP A 196 -18.92 -1.61 -11.39
C ASP A 196 -20.33 -1.01 -11.39
N ARG A 197 -20.47 0.16 -12.01
CA ARG A 197 -21.76 0.87 -12.09
C ARG A 197 -22.77 0.15 -12.98
N ARG A 198 -22.31 -0.70 -13.92
CA ARG A 198 -23.22 -1.46 -14.80
C ARG A 198 -23.88 -2.58 -14.03
N ALA A 199 -23.11 -3.28 -13.19
CA ALA A 199 -23.66 -4.30 -12.30
C ALA A 199 -24.65 -3.72 -11.29
N LEU A 200 -24.41 -2.51 -10.74
CA LEU A 200 -25.40 -1.84 -9.90
C LEU A 200 -26.69 -1.54 -10.69
N ALA A 201 -26.57 -0.99 -11.90
CA ALA A 201 -27.73 -0.69 -12.74
C ALA A 201 -28.51 -1.94 -13.16
N ALA A 202 -27.85 -3.10 -13.28
CA ALA A 202 -28.52 -4.38 -13.52
C ALA A 202 -29.37 -4.80 -12.31
N LEU A 203 -28.84 -4.70 -11.08
CA LEU A 203 -29.58 -5.02 -9.85
C LEU A 203 -30.80 -4.12 -9.62
N VAL A 204 -30.72 -2.85 -10.01
CA VAL A 204 -31.87 -1.94 -9.93
C VAL A 204 -32.94 -2.33 -10.97
N ARG A 205 -32.52 -2.80 -12.15
CA ARG A 205 -33.45 -3.24 -13.21
C ARG A 205 -34.08 -4.61 -12.91
N SER A 206 -33.39 -5.51 -12.21
CA SER A 206 -33.94 -6.81 -11.81
C SER A 206 -34.97 -6.72 -10.69
N GLY A 207 -35.06 -5.58 -10.01
CA GLY A 207 -35.95 -5.39 -8.86
C GLY A 207 -35.38 -5.93 -7.54
N ASP A 208 -34.15 -6.47 -7.54
CA ASP A 208 -33.47 -6.97 -6.33
C ASP A 208 -33.15 -5.85 -5.34
N ILE A 209 -33.12 -4.60 -5.82
CA ILE A 209 -32.85 -3.38 -5.05
C ILE A 209 -33.92 -2.35 -5.37
N SER A 210 -34.63 -1.87 -4.34
CA SER A 210 -35.62 -0.79 -4.47
C SER A 210 -34.98 0.55 -4.88
N GLY A 211 -35.77 1.47 -5.43
CA GLY A 211 -35.27 2.81 -5.80
C GLY A 211 -34.63 3.58 -4.62
N ALA A 212 -35.17 3.43 -3.41
CA ALA A 212 -34.60 4.02 -2.19
C ALA A 212 -33.25 3.38 -1.82
N GLU A 213 -33.14 2.05 -1.92
CA GLU A 213 -31.88 1.34 -1.70
C GLU A 213 -30.84 1.68 -2.79
N ALA A 214 -31.24 1.96 -4.03
CA ALA A 214 -30.33 2.35 -5.10
C ALA A 214 -29.62 3.70 -4.81
N SER A 215 -30.34 4.66 -4.23
CA SER A 215 -29.77 5.94 -3.78
C SER A 215 -28.77 5.72 -2.64
N ARG A 216 -29.15 4.90 -1.65
CA ARG A 216 -28.25 4.53 -0.54
C ARG A 216 -27.01 3.79 -1.05
N ALA A 217 -27.17 2.83 -1.96
CA ALA A 217 -26.08 2.10 -2.61
C ALA A 217 -25.11 3.07 -3.29
N SER A 218 -25.61 4.03 -4.06
CA SER A 218 -24.78 5.05 -4.72
C SER A 218 -23.96 5.89 -3.73
N SER A 219 -24.53 6.22 -2.56
CA SER A 219 -23.82 6.90 -1.48
C SER A 219 -22.71 6.03 -0.87
N LEU A 220 -23.03 4.75 -0.58
CA LEU A 220 -22.06 3.77 -0.07
C LEU A 220 -20.90 3.55 -1.04
N LEU A 221 -21.20 3.41 -2.34
CA LEU A 221 -20.17 3.28 -3.39
C LEU A 221 -19.28 4.52 -3.47
N SER A 222 -19.87 5.71 -3.37
CA SER A 222 -19.10 6.95 -3.36
C SER A 222 -18.17 7.03 -2.14
N ARG A 223 -18.64 6.59 -0.96
CA ARG A 223 -17.81 6.47 0.25
C ARG A 223 -16.69 5.44 0.07
N ALA A 224 -17.02 4.26 -0.47
CA ALA A 224 -16.06 3.22 -0.81
C ALA A 224 -14.97 3.76 -1.74
N GLN A 225 -15.34 4.50 -2.79
CA GLN A 225 -14.39 5.06 -3.75
C GLN A 225 -13.38 6.00 -3.08
N ARG A 226 -13.82 6.86 -2.16
CA ARG A 226 -12.93 7.78 -1.43
C ARG A 226 -11.97 7.02 -0.52
N LEU A 227 -12.46 6.01 0.20
CA LEU A 227 -11.61 5.17 1.04
C LEU A 227 -10.58 4.40 0.21
N ALA A 228 -11.01 3.82 -0.93
CA ALA A 228 -10.13 3.16 -1.88
C ALA A 228 -9.05 4.12 -2.42
N TRP A 229 -9.43 5.37 -2.71
CA TRP A 229 -8.49 6.38 -3.20
C TRP A 229 -7.38 6.67 -2.17
N ARG A 230 -7.72 6.85 -0.88
CA ARG A 230 -6.71 7.01 0.19
C ARG A 230 -5.77 5.80 0.27
N LYS A 231 -6.31 4.57 0.22
CA LYS A 231 -5.50 3.33 0.25
C LYS A 231 -4.53 3.27 -0.94
N ALA A 232 -5.04 3.45 -2.16
CA ALA A 232 -4.23 3.41 -3.38
C ALA A 232 -3.19 4.54 -3.45
N GLY A 233 -3.59 5.76 -3.07
CA GLY A 233 -2.70 6.91 -3.03
C GLY A 233 -1.56 6.70 -2.05
N PHE A 234 -1.87 6.22 -0.83
CA PHE A 234 -0.85 5.90 0.16
C PHE A 234 0.10 4.81 -0.33
N HIS A 235 -0.42 3.74 -0.93
CA HIS A 235 0.41 2.67 -1.48
C HIS A 235 1.35 3.16 -2.59
N LYS A 236 0.85 3.94 -3.55
CA LYS A 236 1.70 4.54 -4.61
C LYS A 236 2.81 5.43 -4.02
N VAL A 237 2.47 6.25 -3.03
CA VAL A 237 3.42 7.13 -2.35
C VAL A 237 4.47 6.33 -1.60
N LEU A 238 4.07 5.32 -0.82
CA LEU A 238 4.97 4.49 -0.05
C LEU A 238 5.93 3.74 -0.97
N THR A 239 5.42 3.06 -2.00
CA THR A 239 6.26 2.35 -2.98
C THR A 239 7.28 3.28 -3.64
N ALA A 240 6.85 4.48 -4.07
CA ALA A 240 7.77 5.45 -4.67
C ALA A 240 8.85 5.95 -3.70
N ILE A 241 8.55 6.04 -2.39
CA ILE A 241 9.53 6.38 -1.36
C ILE A 241 10.53 5.25 -1.16
N LEU A 242 10.06 4.00 -1.05
CA LEU A 242 10.93 2.83 -0.86
C LEU A 242 11.87 2.65 -2.05
N GLU A 243 11.39 2.82 -3.28
CA GLU A 243 12.22 2.81 -4.48
C GLU A 243 13.24 3.96 -4.48
N ALA A 244 12.85 5.16 -4.06
CA ALA A 244 13.74 6.32 -4.02
C ALA A 244 14.86 6.18 -2.97
N GLN A 245 14.54 5.59 -1.82
CA GLN A 245 15.45 5.43 -0.68
C GLN A 245 15.99 4.00 -0.55
N ALA A 246 15.98 3.21 -1.63
CA ALA A 246 16.35 1.81 -1.59
C ALA A 246 17.75 1.59 -0.98
N GLY A 247 18.76 2.37 -1.41
CA GLY A 247 20.12 2.27 -0.88
C GLY A 247 20.21 2.53 0.63
N TYR A 248 19.41 3.45 1.17
CA TYR A 248 19.33 3.68 2.62
C TYR A 248 18.69 2.51 3.38
N LEU A 249 17.61 1.96 2.81
CA LEU A 249 16.86 0.87 3.41
C LEU A 249 17.64 -0.46 3.36
N LEU A 250 18.48 -0.63 2.34
CA LEU A 250 19.36 -1.80 2.13
C LEU A 250 20.76 -1.65 2.74
N ARG A 251 21.07 -0.51 3.40
CA ARG A 251 22.39 -0.18 3.96
C ARG A 251 23.53 -0.06 2.93
N GLU A 252 23.20 0.17 1.67
CA GLU A 252 24.16 0.41 0.59
C GLU A 252 24.64 1.87 0.55
N SER A 253 23.81 2.82 1.00
CA SER A 253 24.13 4.24 1.00
C SER A 253 23.40 5.00 2.11
N GLY A 254 23.79 6.25 2.37
CA GLY A 254 22.99 7.16 3.20
C GLY A 254 21.66 7.56 2.56
N LEU A 255 20.85 8.33 3.31
CA LEU A 255 19.62 8.94 2.79
C LEU A 255 19.93 9.85 1.60
N LYS A 256 19.23 9.63 0.48
CA LYS A 256 19.35 10.47 -0.71
C LYS A 256 18.46 11.71 -0.57
N PRO A 257 18.85 12.86 -1.16
CA PRO A 257 17.98 14.01 -1.26
C PRO A 257 16.66 13.64 -1.94
N LEU A 258 15.56 13.84 -1.23
CA LEU A 258 14.23 13.49 -1.69
C LEU A 258 13.22 14.49 -1.15
N THR A 259 12.39 15.03 -2.05
CA THR A 259 11.33 15.97 -1.71
C THR A 259 9.95 15.36 -1.94
N GLN A 260 8.95 15.83 -1.21
CA GLN A 260 7.56 15.42 -1.43
C GLN A 260 7.08 15.79 -2.85
N ARG A 261 7.60 16.86 -3.46
CA ARG A 261 7.29 17.23 -4.85
C ARG A 261 7.78 16.16 -5.84
N GLN A 262 8.97 15.62 -5.64
CA GLN A 262 9.49 14.53 -6.48
C GLN A 262 8.66 13.26 -6.34
N ILE A 263 8.27 12.89 -5.11
CA ILE A 263 7.39 11.74 -4.89
C ILE A 263 5.99 11.96 -5.47
N ALA A 264 5.45 13.18 -5.35
CA ALA A 264 4.18 13.56 -5.96
C ALA A 264 4.20 13.37 -7.49
N ALA A 265 5.26 13.83 -8.15
CA ALA A 265 5.45 13.62 -9.59
C ALA A 265 5.55 12.12 -9.96
N ARG A 266 6.31 11.32 -9.20
CA ARG A 266 6.42 9.86 -9.43
C ARG A 266 5.10 9.12 -9.23
N ALA A 267 4.32 9.53 -8.22
CA ALA A 267 3.04 8.90 -7.89
C ALA A 267 1.87 9.40 -8.76
N GLY A 268 2.06 10.47 -9.55
CA GLY A 268 0.99 11.13 -10.31
C GLY A 268 -0.04 11.82 -9.41
N LEU A 269 0.42 12.41 -8.30
CA LEU A 269 -0.42 13.06 -7.29
C LEU A 269 0.04 14.50 -7.07
N ASN A 270 -0.83 15.32 -6.46
CA ASN A 270 -0.46 16.67 -6.04
C ASN A 270 0.40 16.63 -4.76
N PRO A 271 1.37 17.54 -4.56
CA PRO A 271 2.19 17.59 -3.35
C PRO A 271 1.38 17.69 -2.06
N ALA A 272 0.29 18.45 -2.06
CA ALA A 272 -0.61 18.58 -0.92
C ALA A 272 -1.32 17.26 -0.57
N THR A 273 -1.58 16.40 -1.57
CA THR A 273 -2.13 15.06 -1.34
C THR A 273 -1.09 14.15 -0.71
N VAL A 274 0.14 14.16 -1.22
CA VAL A 274 1.25 13.39 -0.65
C VAL A 274 1.48 13.77 0.81
N SER A 275 1.55 15.07 1.11
CA SER A 275 1.72 15.59 2.47
C SER A 275 0.65 15.06 3.44
N ARG A 276 -0.63 15.08 3.02
CA ARG A 276 -1.75 14.56 3.81
C ARG A 276 -1.67 13.04 4.00
N LEU A 277 -1.37 12.30 2.93
CA LEU A 277 -1.29 10.84 2.95
C LEU A 277 -0.21 10.30 3.91
N ILE A 278 0.91 11.02 4.08
CA ILE A 278 2.02 10.60 4.94
C ILE A 278 2.01 11.25 6.32
N ALA A 279 1.08 12.19 6.58
CA ALA A 279 1.04 12.91 7.85
C ALA A 279 0.74 11.97 9.02
N GLY A 280 1.55 12.06 10.08
CA GLY A 280 1.36 11.27 11.31
C GLY A 280 1.63 9.77 11.16
N LYS A 281 2.20 9.33 10.03
CA LYS A 281 2.51 7.92 9.76
C LYS A 281 3.98 7.61 9.95
N SER A 282 4.24 6.44 10.51
CA SER A 282 5.57 5.82 10.58
C SER A 282 5.60 4.50 9.82
N ILE A 283 6.80 3.99 9.58
CA ILE A 283 7.06 2.65 9.08
C ILE A 283 8.10 1.98 9.96
N LEU A 284 8.05 0.65 10.02
CA LEU A 284 9.12 -0.17 10.59
C LEU A 284 10.13 -0.47 9.48
N LEU A 285 11.38 -0.13 9.70
CA LEU A 285 12.47 -0.40 8.75
C LEU A 285 12.85 -1.88 8.78
N PRO A 286 13.58 -2.40 7.76
CA PRO A 286 14.04 -3.80 7.74
C PRO A 286 14.89 -4.20 8.95
N ARG A 287 15.46 -3.21 9.64
CA ARG A 287 16.27 -3.37 10.86
C ARG A 287 15.48 -3.30 12.17
N GLY A 288 14.16 -3.21 12.13
CA GLY A 288 13.29 -3.18 13.31
C GLY A 288 13.12 -1.80 13.96
N GLU A 289 13.69 -0.75 13.38
CA GLU A 289 13.52 0.63 13.88
C GLU A 289 12.25 1.28 13.34
N GLU A 290 11.45 1.91 14.20
CA GLU A 290 10.33 2.76 13.77
C GLU A 290 10.87 4.11 13.28
N THR A 291 10.44 4.56 12.11
CA THR A 291 10.76 5.89 11.58
C THR A 291 9.53 6.53 10.99
N ALA A 292 9.30 7.82 11.31
CA ALA A 292 8.28 8.61 10.65
C ALA A 292 8.54 8.66 9.14
N ILE A 293 7.51 8.50 8.30
CA ILE A 293 7.67 8.56 6.83
C ILE A 293 8.30 9.89 6.39
N LYS A 294 8.00 10.98 7.12
CA LYS A 294 8.61 12.30 6.91
C LYS A 294 10.14 12.29 7.10
N GLY A 295 10.68 11.42 7.94
CA GLY A 295 12.12 11.27 8.17
C GLY A 295 12.88 10.68 6.98
N LEU A 296 12.20 10.09 6.01
CA LEU A 296 12.80 9.59 4.76
C LEU A 296 12.99 10.69 3.70
N PHE A 297 12.56 11.92 3.99
CA PHE A 297 12.76 13.07 3.12
C PHE A 297 13.94 13.88 3.62
N LEU A 298 14.96 14.01 2.77
CA LEU A 298 16.12 14.83 3.04
C LEU A 298 16.17 15.99 2.04
N SER A 299 16.23 17.22 2.54
CA SER A 299 16.39 18.37 1.65
C SER A 299 17.78 18.37 1.02
N ARG A 300 17.91 18.88 -0.22
CA ARG A 300 19.22 18.98 -0.88
C ARG A 300 20.21 19.80 -0.06
N ASN A 301 19.74 20.88 0.58
CA ASN A 301 20.59 21.72 1.41
C ASN A 301 21.09 20.96 2.64
N ALA A 302 20.20 20.24 3.35
CA ALA A 302 20.58 19.43 4.50
C ALA A 302 21.57 18.33 4.12
N TYR A 303 21.35 17.64 3.00
CA TYR A 303 22.30 16.67 2.48
C TYR A 303 23.68 17.28 2.19
N ILE A 304 23.73 18.45 1.56
CA ILE A 304 25.01 19.14 1.28
C ILE A 304 25.70 19.52 2.60
N ILE A 305 24.96 20.06 3.57
CA ILE A 305 25.47 20.40 4.90
C ILE A 305 26.08 19.16 5.58
N ASP A 306 25.38 18.03 5.56
CA ASP A 306 25.88 16.77 6.14
C ASP A 306 27.14 16.26 5.44
N ARG A 307 27.20 16.34 4.10
CA ARG A 307 28.42 15.98 3.35
C ARG A 307 29.58 16.92 3.64
N ILE A 308 29.33 18.22 3.82
CA ILE A 308 30.37 19.17 4.23
C ILE A 308 30.89 18.82 5.63
N ARG A 309 29.99 18.46 6.58
CA ARG A 309 30.42 17.97 7.91
C ARG A 309 31.31 16.75 7.81
N GLU A 310 30.95 15.78 6.97
CA GLU A 310 31.73 14.56 6.78
C GLU A 310 33.11 14.85 6.18
N ILE A 311 33.19 15.73 5.17
CA ILE A 311 34.48 16.16 4.58
C ILE A 311 35.35 16.86 5.63
N LEU A 312 34.79 17.79 6.41
CA LEU A 312 35.52 18.54 7.45
C LEU A 312 35.86 17.70 8.68
N GLY A 313 35.09 16.64 8.95
CA GLY A 313 35.35 15.70 10.04
C GLY A 313 36.38 14.63 9.68
N ALA A 314 36.45 14.24 8.41
CA ALA A 314 37.41 13.27 7.88
C ALA A 314 38.76 13.90 7.47
N GLY A 315 38.81 15.21 7.23
CA GLY A 315 40.01 15.95 6.85
C GLY A 315 40.06 17.32 7.51
N SER A 316 41.16 17.57 8.24
CA SER A 316 41.71 18.86 8.71
C SER A 316 40.84 20.12 8.56
N ARG A 317 40.67 20.82 9.69
CA ARG A 317 39.93 22.08 9.93
C ARG A 317 40.27 23.27 9.00
N GLU A 318 41.13 23.10 8.01
CA GLU A 318 41.74 24.15 7.16
C GLU A 318 41.36 24.07 5.66
N MET A 319 40.41 23.23 5.25
CA MET A 319 39.97 23.24 3.83
C MET A 319 39.30 24.57 3.46
N THR A 320 39.71 25.14 2.34
CA THR A 320 39.10 26.30 1.70
C THR A 320 37.75 25.95 1.06
N ASP A 321 36.89 26.96 0.84
CA ASP A 321 35.58 26.74 0.20
C ASP A 321 35.69 26.18 -1.22
N SER A 322 36.80 26.46 -1.91
CA SER A 322 37.11 25.89 -3.24
C SER A 322 37.39 24.39 -3.14
N GLU A 323 38.20 23.97 -2.17
CA GLU A 323 38.55 22.56 -1.97
C GLU A 323 37.35 21.74 -1.52
N ILE A 324 36.49 22.30 -0.67
CA ILE A 324 35.23 21.64 -0.29
C ILE A 324 34.29 21.50 -1.49
N THR A 325 34.22 22.53 -2.35
CA THR A 325 33.42 22.46 -3.58
C THR A 325 33.90 21.33 -4.48
N GLU A 326 35.22 21.17 -4.62
CA GLU A 326 35.83 20.14 -5.45
C GLU A 326 35.70 18.75 -4.82
N ALA A 327 35.86 18.62 -3.49
CA ALA A 327 35.65 17.38 -2.75
C ALA A 327 34.19 16.89 -2.84
N LEU A 328 33.21 17.81 -2.74
CA LEU A 328 31.79 17.50 -2.94
C LEU A 328 31.51 16.99 -4.35
N ARG A 329 32.18 17.56 -5.36
CA ARG A 329 32.04 17.17 -6.76
C ARG A 329 32.66 15.80 -7.03
N THR A 330 33.87 15.55 -6.54
CA THR A 330 34.64 14.33 -6.80
C THR A 330 34.14 13.14 -5.99
N THR A 331 33.90 13.33 -4.70
CA THR A 331 33.55 12.24 -3.76
C THR A 331 32.07 11.89 -3.82
N TYR A 332 31.19 12.89 -3.94
CA TYR A 332 29.74 12.72 -3.84
C TYR A 332 28.97 13.09 -5.11
N GLY A 333 29.66 13.53 -6.17
CA GLY A 333 29.02 13.95 -7.43
C GLY A 333 28.18 15.21 -7.32
N VAL A 334 28.30 15.98 -6.22
CA VAL A 334 27.44 17.14 -5.96
C VAL A 334 28.09 18.41 -6.48
N ARG A 335 27.45 19.05 -7.45
CA ARG A 335 27.85 20.39 -7.92
C ARG A 335 27.18 21.47 -7.07
N VAL A 336 28.00 22.29 -6.43
CA VAL A 336 27.58 23.46 -5.63
C VAL A 336 28.50 24.63 -5.94
N SER A 337 28.00 25.87 -5.78
CA SER A 337 28.85 27.05 -5.93
C SER A 337 29.67 27.30 -4.66
N ARG A 338 30.84 27.94 -4.79
CA ARG A 338 31.64 28.40 -3.64
C ARG A 338 30.82 29.24 -2.66
N ARG A 339 29.98 30.15 -3.17
CA ARG A 339 29.08 30.99 -2.33
C ARG A 339 28.07 30.16 -1.54
N SER A 340 27.55 29.07 -2.12
CA SER A 340 26.65 28.16 -1.43
C SER A 340 27.37 27.36 -0.34
N VAL A 341 28.59 26.90 -0.61
CA VAL A 341 29.44 26.22 0.40
C VAL A 341 29.72 27.16 1.57
N ASN A 342 30.12 28.40 1.31
CA ASN A 342 30.33 29.43 2.32
C ASN A 342 29.07 29.64 3.21
N LEU A 343 27.90 29.81 2.56
CA LEU A 343 26.62 29.94 3.25
C LEU A 343 26.26 28.73 4.11
N TYR A 344 26.54 27.51 3.63
CA TYR A 344 26.25 26.29 4.37
C TYR A 344 27.23 26.06 5.52
N ARG A 345 28.52 26.38 5.34
CA ARG A 345 29.53 26.36 6.41
C ARG A 345 29.17 27.29 7.56
N ALA A 346 28.64 28.47 7.26
CA ALA A 346 28.18 29.40 8.30
C ALA A 346 26.99 28.87 9.13
N LYS A 347 26.32 27.80 8.69
CA LYS A 347 25.18 27.16 9.39
C LYS A 347 25.57 25.86 10.11
N LEU A 348 26.84 25.47 10.07
CA LEU A 348 27.32 24.21 10.63
C LEU A 348 27.43 24.25 12.14
#